data_AF-A0A562SY91-F1
#
_entry.id   AF-A0A562SY91-F1
#
_cell.length_a   1.000
_cell.length_b   1.000
_cell.length_c   1.000
_cell.angle_alpha   90.00
_cell.angle_beta   90.00
_cell.angle_gamma   90.00
#
_symmetry.space_group_name_H-M   'P 1'
#
loop_
_entity.id
_entity.type
_entity.pdbx_description
1 polymer ?
#
loop_
_entity_poly.entity_id
_entity_poly.type
_entity_poly.pdbx_seq_one_letter_code
_entity_poly.pdbx_strand_id
1 'polypeptide(L)'
;MKHIAHSAHWHYLTGEQIVAAFDEAFPNVTIQPNLDIVMQLKDMEVGTLELLENRTGSSVYRIRETGVVYQLFQPNGDLFEYDDYDSYLEEDPVDELIEAYASREPAHVLERKGKDIWVERKKPPRFRARYTPDNPLNHLSDLEWLDGEPDFMQQARLLRKAAAFLVKKLKK
;
A
#
# COMPACT_ATOMS: atom_id res chain seq x y z
N MET A 1 12.65 -11.22 -0.14
CA MET A 1 11.99 -12.50 0.19
C MET A 1 11.20 -12.94 -1.03
N LYS A 2 11.26 -14.23 -1.39
CA LYS A 2 10.60 -14.77 -2.59
C LYS A 2 9.12 -14.97 -2.28
N HIS A 3 8.27 -13.97 -2.58
CA HIS A 3 6.81 -14.13 -2.52
C HIS A 3 6.32 -14.83 -3.78
N ILE A 4 6.81 -16.04 -4.00
CA ILE A 4 6.61 -16.80 -5.23
C ILE A 4 6.39 -18.26 -4.85
N ALA A 5 5.27 -18.82 -5.27
CA ALA A 5 5.02 -20.25 -5.27
C ALA A 5 5.24 -20.78 -6.69
N HIS A 6 6.19 -21.67 -6.87
CA HIS A 6 6.52 -22.27 -8.16
C HIS A 6 6.44 -23.80 -8.07
N SER A 7 5.80 -24.42 -9.06
CA SER A 7 5.81 -25.86 -9.25
C SER A 7 5.79 -26.18 -10.75
N ALA A 8 6.56 -27.21 -11.12
CA ALA A 8 6.54 -27.79 -12.46
C ALA A 8 5.47 -28.90 -12.61
N HIS A 9 4.65 -29.12 -11.58
CA HIS A 9 3.76 -30.27 -11.46
C HIS A 9 2.46 -29.94 -10.69
N TRP A 10 1.89 -28.75 -10.87
CA TRP A 10 0.67 -28.33 -10.15
C TRP A 10 -0.48 -29.33 -10.31
N HIS A 11 -0.65 -29.90 -11.51
CA HIS A 11 -1.65 -30.94 -11.82
C HIS A 11 -1.55 -32.19 -10.93
N TYR A 12 -0.37 -32.54 -10.40
CA TYR A 12 -0.17 -33.69 -9.52
C TYR A 12 -0.36 -33.36 -8.03
N LEU A 13 -0.41 -32.09 -7.65
CA LEU A 13 -0.51 -31.70 -6.24
C LEU A 13 -1.93 -31.89 -5.70
N THR A 14 -2.02 -32.42 -4.49
CA THR A 14 -3.26 -32.47 -3.72
C THR A 14 -3.59 -31.08 -3.16
N GLY A 15 -4.84 -30.88 -2.73
CA GLY A 15 -5.24 -29.62 -2.10
C GLY A 15 -4.38 -29.26 -0.88
N GLU A 16 -4.05 -30.23 -0.04
CA GLU A 16 -3.18 -30.02 1.14
C GLU A 16 -1.76 -29.61 0.76
N GLN A 17 -1.19 -30.21 -0.29
CA GLN A 17 0.14 -29.85 -0.78
C GLN A 17 0.16 -28.43 -1.36
N ILE A 18 -0.91 -28.01 -2.02
CA ILE A 18 -1.06 -26.67 -2.57
C ILE A 18 -1.20 -25.65 -1.45
N VAL A 19 -2.05 -25.92 -0.45
CA VAL A 19 -2.20 -25.07 0.73
C VAL A 19 -0.86 -24.92 1.46
N ALA A 20 -0.14 -26.02 1.69
CA ALA A 20 1.18 -25.98 2.32
C ALA A 20 2.19 -25.15 1.50
N ALA A 21 2.18 -25.26 0.17
CA ALA A 21 3.04 -24.47 -0.70
C ALA A 21 2.70 -22.97 -0.64
N PHE A 22 1.41 -22.62 -0.57
CA PHE A 22 0.97 -21.24 -0.42
C PHE A 22 1.26 -20.67 0.97
N ASP A 23 1.07 -21.44 2.04
CA ASP A 23 1.42 -21.01 3.40
C ASP A 23 2.93 -20.78 3.55
N GLU A 24 3.76 -21.63 2.91
CA GLU A 24 5.22 -21.43 2.89
C GLU A 24 5.62 -20.18 2.08
N ALA A 25 5.01 -19.96 0.91
CA ALA A 25 5.34 -18.83 0.04
C ALA A 25 4.75 -17.50 0.54
N PHE A 26 3.62 -17.53 1.23
CA PHE A 26 2.81 -16.37 1.61
C PHE A 26 2.38 -16.38 3.09
N PRO A 27 3.31 -16.53 4.06
CA PRO A 27 2.99 -16.82 5.46
C PRO A 27 2.23 -15.74 6.24
N ASN A 28 1.99 -14.56 5.65
CA ASN A 28 1.28 -13.44 6.28
C ASN A 28 0.40 -12.68 5.27
N VAL A 29 -0.11 -13.37 4.25
CA VAL A 29 -0.99 -12.75 3.27
C VAL A 29 -2.39 -12.58 3.86
N THR A 30 -3.05 -11.46 3.56
CA THR A 30 -4.40 -11.17 4.05
C THR A 30 -5.41 -12.19 3.53
N ILE A 31 -5.29 -12.57 2.27
CA ILE A 31 -6.10 -13.60 1.62
C ILE A 31 -5.16 -14.56 0.93
N GLN A 32 -5.38 -15.87 1.10
CA GLN A 32 -4.70 -16.89 0.32
C GLN A 32 -5.35 -17.03 -1.08
N PRO A 33 -4.63 -17.54 -2.09
CA PRO A 33 -5.21 -17.80 -3.41
C PRO A 33 -6.45 -18.71 -3.31
N ASN A 34 -7.49 -18.40 -4.06
CA ASN A 34 -8.74 -19.15 -4.05
C ASN A 34 -8.69 -20.37 -5.01
N LEU A 35 -9.80 -21.10 -5.10
CA LEU A 35 -9.89 -22.29 -5.95
C LEU A 35 -9.72 -21.95 -7.45
N ASP A 36 -10.19 -20.80 -7.93
CA ASP A 36 -10.09 -20.42 -9.34
C ASP A 36 -8.63 -20.28 -9.78
N ILE A 37 -7.81 -19.58 -8.98
CA ILE A 37 -6.36 -19.48 -9.22
C ILE A 37 -5.69 -20.86 -9.16
N VAL A 38 -6.11 -21.73 -8.24
CA VAL A 38 -5.59 -23.10 -8.13
C VAL A 38 -5.91 -23.93 -9.37
N MET A 39 -7.14 -23.84 -9.90
CA MET A 39 -7.52 -24.56 -11.11
C MET A 39 -6.69 -24.09 -12.31
N GLN A 40 -6.50 -22.77 -12.45
CA GLN A 40 -5.64 -22.22 -13.50
C GLN A 40 -4.21 -22.75 -13.41
N LEU A 41 -3.61 -22.77 -12.21
CA LEU A 41 -2.28 -23.35 -12.01
C LEU A 41 -2.24 -24.85 -12.33
N LYS A 42 -3.32 -25.59 -12.04
CA LYS A 42 -3.42 -27.02 -12.34
C LYS A 42 -3.55 -27.33 -13.82
N ASP A 43 -4.20 -26.47 -14.58
CA ASP A 43 -4.30 -26.61 -16.03
C ASP A 43 -2.95 -26.32 -16.73
N MET A 44 -2.03 -25.69 -16.00
CA MET A 44 -0.67 -25.45 -16.47
C MET A 44 0.26 -26.64 -16.13
N GLU A 45 1.05 -27.08 -17.11
CA GLU A 45 2.12 -28.05 -16.84
C GLU A 45 3.16 -27.45 -15.88
N VAL A 46 3.56 -26.19 -16.11
CA VAL A 46 4.48 -25.42 -15.26
C VAL A 46 3.87 -24.05 -14.98
N GLY A 47 3.86 -23.63 -13.72
CA GLY A 47 3.28 -22.35 -13.32
C GLY A 47 3.99 -21.70 -12.14
N THR A 48 4.06 -20.38 -12.16
CA THR A 48 4.62 -19.55 -11.10
C THR A 48 3.58 -18.54 -10.64
N LEU A 49 3.09 -18.72 -9.41
CA LEU A 49 2.24 -17.75 -8.75
C LEU A 49 3.09 -16.76 -7.95
N GLU A 50 2.90 -15.48 -8.19
CA GLU A 50 3.59 -14.39 -7.52
C GLU A 50 2.60 -13.51 -6.77
N LEU A 51 2.90 -13.17 -5.52
CA LEU A 51 2.14 -12.16 -4.79
C LEU A 51 2.73 -10.78 -5.13
N LEU A 52 1.92 -9.95 -5.78
CA LEU A 52 2.28 -8.60 -6.16
C LEU A 52 2.01 -7.61 -5.03
N GLU A 53 0.84 -7.72 -4.38
CA GLU A 53 0.45 -6.84 -3.30
C GLU A 53 -0.31 -7.58 -2.19
N ASN A 54 -0.05 -7.20 -0.94
CA ASN A 54 -0.76 -7.68 0.23
C ASN A 54 -1.33 -6.49 0.99
N ARG A 55 -2.65 -6.30 0.92
CA ARG A 55 -3.36 -5.14 1.46
C ARG A 55 -4.28 -5.59 2.59
N THR A 56 -4.78 -4.64 3.39
CA THR A 56 -5.66 -4.96 4.53
C THR A 56 -7.00 -5.58 4.13
N GLY A 57 -7.52 -5.26 2.95
CA GLY A 57 -8.81 -5.78 2.45
C GLY A 57 -8.71 -6.66 1.22
N SER A 58 -7.52 -6.78 0.61
CA SER A 58 -7.34 -7.50 -0.65
C SER A 58 -5.92 -8.06 -0.80
N SER A 59 -5.75 -9.02 -1.69
CA SER A 59 -4.43 -9.57 -2.06
C SER A 59 -4.38 -9.74 -3.58
N VAL A 60 -3.24 -9.39 -4.17
CA VAL A 60 -3.05 -9.32 -5.61
C VAL A 60 -1.98 -10.31 -6.04
N TYR A 61 -2.35 -11.20 -6.95
CA TYR A 61 -1.51 -12.27 -7.46
C TYR A 61 -1.32 -12.16 -8.96
N ARG A 62 -0.24 -12.76 -9.45
CA ARG A 62 0.02 -12.93 -10.88
C ARG A 62 0.49 -14.33 -11.18
N ILE A 63 -0.06 -14.93 -12.24
CA ILE A 63 0.54 -16.11 -12.86
C ILE A 63 1.55 -15.59 -13.89
N ARG A 64 2.84 -15.84 -13.68
CA ARG A 64 3.89 -15.20 -14.48
C ARG A 64 3.86 -15.61 -15.95
N GLU A 65 3.54 -16.86 -16.22
CA GLU A 65 3.59 -17.43 -17.57
C GLU A 65 2.45 -16.92 -18.45
N THR A 66 1.29 -16.60 -17.87
CA THR A 66 0.16 -16.00 -18.60
C THR A 66 0.16 -14.48 -18.53
N GLY A 67 0.78 -13.90 -17.50
CA GLY A 67 0.74 -12.46 -17.22
C GLY A 67 -0.51 -12.02 -16.45
N VAL A 68 -1.54 -12.87 -16.41
CA VAL A 68 -2.84 -12.58 -15.81
C VAL A 68 -2.70 -12.24 -14.33
N VAL A 69 -3.38 -11.17 -13.94
CA VAL A 69 -3.39 -10.64 -12.57
C VAL A 69 -4.75 -10.88 -11.94
N TYR A 70 -4.73 -11.30 -10.69
CA TYR A 70 -5.91 -11.59 -9.89
C TYR A 70 -5.92 -10.74 -8.64
N GLN A 71 -7.01 -10.04 -8.37
CA GLN A 71 -7.24 -9.35 -7.12
C GLN A 71 -8.38 -10.03 -6.36
N LEU A 72 -8.10 -10.47 -5.15
CA LEU A 72 -9.06 -11.11 -4.26
C LEU A 72 -9.40 -10.20 -3.08
N PHE A 73 -10.69 -10.10 -2.74
CA PHE A 73 -11.21 -9.21 -1.68
C PHE A 73 -11.78 -9.95 -0.47
N GLN A 74 -11.63 -9.36 0.73
CA GLN A 74 -12.34 -9.78 1.94
C GLN A 74 -13.63 -8.96 2.16
N PRO A 75 -14.60 -9.51 2.91
CA PRO A 75 -14.69 -10.90 3.39
C PRO A 75 -15.30 -11.86 2.36
N ASN A 76 -15.77 -11.34 1.22
CA ASN A 76 -16.65 -12.04 0.30
C ASN A 76 -15.92 -13.06 -0.59
N GLY A 77 -14.60 -12.88 -0.76
CA GLY A 77 -13.81 -13.67 -1.70
C GLY A 77 -13.99 -13.23 -3.16
N ASP A 78 -14.53 -12.03 -3.39
CA ASP A 78 -14.73 -11.49 -4.74
C ASP A 78 -13.38 -11.47 -5.48
N LEU A 79 -13.40 -11.98 -6.71
CA LEU A 79 -12.24 -12.14 -7.57
C LEU A 79 -12.39 -11.24 -8.80
N PHE A 80 -11.39 -10.40 -9.04
CA PHE A 80 -11.25 -9.62 -10.26
C PHE A 80 -10.03 -10.12 -11.03
N GLU A 81 -10.21 -10.31 -12.33
CA GLU A 81 -9.19 -10.78 -13.25
C GLU A 81 -8.83 -9.64 -14.21
N TYR A 82 -7.53 -9.46 -14.45
CA TYR A 82 -6.98 -8.47 -15.35
C TYR A 82 -6.00 -9.15 -16.29
N ASP A 83 -5.98 -8.72 -17.56
CA ASP A 83 -5.14 -9.32 -18.60
C ASP A 83 -3.64 -9.27 -18.25
N ASP A 84 -3.20 -8.18 -17.65
CA ASP A 84 -1.83 -7.98 -17.20
C ASP A 84 -1.69 -6.97 -16.05
N TYR A 85 -0.45 -6.77 -15.59
CA TYR A 85 -0.17 -5.86 -14.48
C TYR A 85 -0.36 -4.38 -14.84
N ASP A 86 -0.15 -3.99 -16.09
CA ASP A 86 -0.31 -2.59 -16.49
C ASP A 86 -1.80 -2.24 -16.54
N SER A 87 -2.64 -3.14 -17.06
CA SER A 87 -4.10 -3.04 -17.07
C SER A 87 -4.67 -2.95 -15.64
N TYR A 88 -4.15 -3.77 -14.72
CA TYR A 88 -4.49 -3.68 -13.30
C TYR A 88 -4.13 -2.31 -12.67
N LEU A 89 -3.07 -1.63 -13.16
CA LEU A 89 -2.68 -0.30 -12.68
C LEU A 89 -3.48 0.84 -13.33
N GLU A 90 -4.05 0.61 -14.52
CA GLU A 90 -4.85 1.58 -15.27
C GLU A 90 -6.33 1.58 -14.87
N GLU A 91 -6.84 0.45 -14.38
CA GLU A 91 -8.22 0.34 -13.87
C GLU A 91 -8.45 1.25 -12.66
N ASP A 92 -9.60 1.92 -12.64
CA ASP A 92 -10.05 2.64 -11.46
C ASP A 92 -10.14 1.64 -10.31
N PRO A 93 -9.47 1.92 -9.19
CA PRO A 93 -9.22 0.90 -8.20
C PRO A 93 -10.52 0.42 -7.57
N VAL A 94 -10.82 -0.87 -7.76
CA VAL A 94 -12.00 -1.56 -7.20
C VAL A 94 -12.01 -1.56 -5.66
N ASP A 95 -10.88 -1.22 -5.03
CA ASP A 95 -10.78 -1.01 -3.59
C ASP A 95 -11.44 0.32 -3.18
N GLU A 96 -12.54 0.26 -2.42
CA GLU A 96 -13.07 1.36 -1.58
C GLU A 96 -11.95 2.01 -0.73
N LEU A 97 -10.86 1.28 -0.47
CA LEU A 97 -9.68 1.77 0.23
C LEU A 97 -8.81 2.71 -0.61
N ILE A 98 -8.69 2.53 -1.93
CA ILE A 98 -7.97 3.49 -2.77
C ILE A 98 -8.82 4.73 -2.96
N GLU A 99 -10.14 4.60 -3.10
CA GLU A 99 -11.05 5.75 -2.97
C GLU A 99 -10.88 6.41 -1.59
N ALA A 100 -10.79 5.66 -0.48
CA ALA A 100 -10.57 6.23 0.85
C ALA A 100 -9.18 6.87 1.02
N TYR A 101 -8.14 6.40 0.33
CA TYR A 101 -6.80 7.02 0.36
C TYR A 101 -6.67 8.21 -0.58
N ALA A 102 -7.34 8.19 -1.73
CA ALA A 102 -7.38 9.26 -2.72
C ALA A 102 -8.34 10.40 -2.30
N SER A 103 -9.46 10.07 -1.66
CA SER A 103 -10.44 11.03 -1.13
C SER A 103 -10.07 11.59 0.25
N ARG A 104 -9.14 10.96 0.97
CA ARG A 104 -8.66 11.51 2.25
C ARG A 104 -7.90 12.79 1.97
N GLU A 105 -8.50 13.91 2.37
CA GLU A 105 -7.79 15.19 2.44
C GLU A 105 -6.39 14.96 3.03
N PRO A 106 -5.34 15.40 2.31
CA PRO A 106 -3.97 15.13 2.69
C PRO A 106 -3.74 15.62 4.11
N ALA A 107 -3.20 14.74 4.96
CA ALA A 107 -3.00 15.07 6.37
C ALA A 107 -2.12 16.32 6.54
N HIS A 108 -1.18 16.54 5.61
CA HIS A 108 -0.38 17.76 5.50
C HIS A 108 -0.43 18.30 4.08
N VAL A 109 -0.54 19.62 3.94
CA VAL A 109 -0.41 20.34 2.68
C VAL A 109 0.77 21.32 2.76
N LEU A 110 1.33 21.66 1.60
CA LEU A 110 2.36 22.69 1.50
C LEU A 110 1.74 23.94 0.89
N GLU A 111 1.99 25.08 1.54
CA GLU A 111 1.60 26.39 1.02
C GLU A 111 2.88 27.22 0.84
N ARG A 112 3.11 27.73 -0.36
CA ARG A 112 4.25 28.61 -0.64
C ARG A 112 3.79 30.06 -0.55
N LYS A 113 4.38 30.83 0.37
CA LYS A 113 4.15 32.27 0.50
C LYS A 113 5.46 33.00 0.23
N GLY A 114 5.64 33.43 -1.02
CA GLY A 114 6.90 34.03 -1.48
C GLY A 114 8.06 33.02 -1.45
N LYS A 115 9.07 33.31 -0.63
CA LYS A 115 10.23 32.44 -0.43
C LYS A 115 10.03 31.40 0.68
N ASP A 116 9.03 31.59 1.54
CA ASP A 116 8.76 30.69 2.65
C ASP A 116 7.86 29.52 2.23
N ILE A 117 8.17 28.34 2.76
CA ILE A 117 7.36 27.13 2.60
C ILE A 117 6.68 26.87 3.94
N TRP A 118 5.35 26.77 3.94
CA TRP A 118 4.57 26.44 5.11
C TRP A 118 4.04 25.01 4.98
N VAL A 119 4.12 24.24 6.05
CA VAL A 119 3.40 22.98 6.19
C VAL A 119 2.18 23.21 7.08
N GLU A 120 1.01 22.84 6.57
CA GLU A 120 -0.21 22.88 7.34
C GLU A 120 -0.76 21.46 7.49
N ARG A 121 -1.06 21.07 8.71
CA ARG A 121 -1.76 19.82 8.99
C ARG A 121 -3.27 20.08 8.96
N LYS A 122 -3.97 19.45 8.01
CA LYS A 122 -5.44 19.59 7.86
C LYS A 122 -6.25 18.71 8.81
N LYS A 123 -5.63 17.66 9.37
CA LYS A 123 -6.27 16.75 10.33
C LYS A 123 -5.95 17.12 11.78
N PRO A 124 -6.93 17.08 12.71
CA PRO A 124 -6.68 17.31 14.12
C PRO A 124 -5.55 16.43 14.71
N PRO A 125 -4.78 16.93 15.68
CA PRO A 125 -4.64 18.34 16.04
C PRO A 125 -4.03 19.12 14.89
N ARG A 126 -4.74 20.14 14.38
CA ARG A 126 -4.28 20.95 13.25
C ARG A 126 -3.20 21.91 13.72
N PHE A 127 -2.22 22.11 12.85
CA PHE A 127 -1.16 23.07 13.08
C PHE A 127 -0.63 23.62 11.78
N ARG A 128 0.06 24.75 11.86
CA ARG A 128 0.81 25.35 10.78
C ARG A 128 2.22 25.63 11.27
N ALA A 129 3.22 25.32 10.44
CA ALA A 129 4.62 25.60 10.76
C ALA A 129 5.37 26.04 9.50
N ARG A 130 6.32 26.94 9.66
CA ARG A 130 7.22 27.37 8.60
C ARG A 130 8.39 26.41 8.47
N TYR A 131 8.67 25.97 7.26
CA TYR A 131 9.86 25.18 6.96
C TYR A 131 11.08 26.08 6.78
N THR A 132 12.15 25.77 7.52
CA THR A 132 13.42 26.49 7.43
C THR A 132 14.52 25.50 7.06
N PRO A 133 15.03 25.54 5.81
CA PRO A 133 16.06 24.61 5.35
C PRO A 133 17.38 24.77 6.10
N ASP A 134 17.66 25.97 6.63
CA ASP A 134 18.93 26.32 7.28
C ASP A 134 19.06 25.82 8.73
N ASN A 135 18.02 25.19 9.30
CA ASN A 135 18.05 24.69 10.66
C ASN A 135 18.25 23.16 10.69
N PRO A 136 19.45 22.67 11.10
CA PRO A 136 19.79 21.25 11.09
C PRO A 136 19.14 20.45 12.23
N LEU A 137 18.65 21.12 13.28
CA LEU A 137 18.05 20.46 14.46
C LEU A 137 16.51 20.51 14.43
N ASN A 138 15.95 21.52 13.76
CA ASN A 138 14.51 21.68 13.66
C ASN A 138 14.14 22.35 12.33
N HIS A 139 13.75 21.54 11.35
CA HIS A 139 13.30 22.03 10.04
C HIS A 139 12.01 22.85 10.09
N LEU A 140 11.34 22.92 11.25
CA LEU A 140 10.10 23.64 11.45
C LEU A 140 10.31 24.75 12.48
N SER A 141 9.86 25.96 12.12
CA SER A 141 9.81 27.15 12.96
C SER A 141 8.40 27.76 12.91
N ASP A 142 8.12 28.74 13.77
CA ASP A 142 6.83 29.45 13.80
C ASP A 142 5.62 28.51 13.85
N LEU A 143 5.69 27.53 14.78
CA LEU A 143 4.64 26.55 15.00
C LEU A 143 3.42 27.18 15.67
N GLU A 144 2.26 27.04 15.04
CA GLU A 144 0.95 27.50 15.52
C GLU A 144 -0.02 26.31 15.56
N TRP A 145 -0.58 26.01 16.73
CA TRP A 145 -1.62 24.99 16.91
C TRP A 145 -3.02 25.61 16.73
N LEU A 146 -3.81 25.08 15.79
CA LEU A 146 -5.12 25.65 15.42
C LEU A 146 -6.29 25.05 16.23
N ASP A 147 -6.10 23.85 16.80
CA ASP A 147 -7.14 23.13 17.57
C ASP A 147 -6.81 23.04 19.07
N GLY A 148 -5.89 23.89 19.55
CA GLY A 148 -5.29 23.75 20.87
C GLY A 148 -4.06 22.85 20.86
N GLU A 149 -3.12 23.14 21.77
CA GLU A 149 -1.85 22.45 21.86
C GLU A 149 -2.05 21.04 22.46
N PRO A 150 -1.68 19.96 21.73
CA PRO A 150 -1.81 18.60 22.23
C PRO A 150 -0.69 18.27 23.24
N ASP A 151 -0.74 17.09 23.85
CA ASP A 151 0.33 16.67 24.78
C ASP A 151 1.70 16.56 24.08
N PHE A 152 2.77 16.69 24.86
CA PHE A 152 4.15 16.73 24.37
C PHE A 152 4.52 15.52 23.48
N MET A 153 4.05 14.32 23.81
CA MET A 153 4.35 13.11 23.03
C MET A 153 3.64 13.15 21.68
N GLN A 154 2.39 13.61 21.67
CA GLN A 154 1.62 13.82 20.45
C GLN A 154 2.24 14.92 19.59
N GLN A 155 2.68 16.05 20.16
CA GLN A 155 3.38 17.11 19.44
C GLN A 155 4.64 16.59 18.74
N ALA A 156 5.54 15.92 19.48
CA ALA A 156 6.80 15.42 18.94
C ALA A 156 6.58 14.41 17.80
N ARG A 157 5.52 13.59 17.88
CA ARG A 157 5.13 12.66 16.82
C ARG A 157 4.59 13.38 15.58
N LEU A 158 3.76 14.41 15.77
CA LEU A 158 3.15 15.17 14.69
C LEU A 158 4.19 15.99 13.91
N LEU A 159 5.09 16.67 14.62
CA LEU A 159 6.17 17.46 14.02
C LEU A 159 7.15 16.58 13.23
N ARG A 160 7.53 15.41 13.76
CA ARG A 160 8.34 14.43 13.03
C ARG A 160 7.69 13.96 11.73
N LYS A 161 6.37 13.71 11.74
CA LYS A 161 5.62 13.33 10.53
C LYS A 161 5.59 14.45 9.50
N ALA A 162 5.42 15.70 9.91
CA ALA A 162 5.45 16.84 9.00
C ALA A 162 6.84 17.10 8.43
N ALA A 163 7.90 16.99 9.23
CA ALA A 163 9.28 17.10 8.75
C ALA A 163 9.60 16.01 7.71
N ALA A 164 9.21 14.76 7.96
CA ALA A 164 9.38 13.66 7.00
C ALA A 164 8.60 13.90 5.68
N PHE A 165 7.37 14.44 5.78
CA PHE A 165 6.58 14.82 4.62
C PHE A 165 7.26 15.90 3.77
N LEU A 166 7.81 16.94 4.40
CA LEU A 166 8.56 18.00 3.74
C LEU A 166 9.80 17.47 3.03
N VAL A 167 10.63 16.67 3.71
CA VAL A 167 11.83 16.07 3.11
C VAL A 167 11.48 15.22 1.89
N LYS A 168 10.39 14.42 1.95
CA LYS A 168 9.94 13.62 0.82
C LYS A 168 9.48 14.48 -0.37
N LYS A 169 8.82 15.61 -0.11
CA LYS A 169 8.28 16.50 -1.15
C LYS A 169 9.33 17.42 -1.76
N LEU A 170 10.37 17.79 -1.01
CA LEU A 170 11.48 18.63 -1.48
C LEU A 170 12.61 17.85 -2.18
N LYS A 171 12.66 16.52 -1.99
CA LYS A 171 13.57 15.62 -2.72
C LYS A 171 13.05 15.19 -4.09
N LYS A 172 11.76 15.39 -4.36
CA LYS A 172 11.16 15.22 -5.70
C LYS A 172 11.29 16.52 -6.46
#